data_AF-A0A940LYQ7-F1
#
_entry.id   AF-A0A940LYQ7-F1
#
_cell.length_a   1.000
_cell.length_b   1.000
_cell.length_c   1.000
_cell.angle_alpha   90.00
_cell.angle_beta   90.00
_cell.angle_gamma   90.00
#
_symmetry.space_group_name_H-M   'P 1'
#
loop_
_entity.id
_entity.type
_entity.pdbx_description
1 polymer ?
#
loop_
_entity_poly.entity_id
_entity_poly.type
_entity_poly.pdbx_seq_one_letter_code
_entity_poly.pdbx_strand_id
1 'polypeptide(L)'
;MLHRLFLDHPRSVGESYREHLVVAAGFGAMLFAAGFACMIHAILPGLFRTTGSDIIRRLHRHMVTHRRREPMPDGNVPASETGE
;
A
#
# COMPACT_ATOMS: atom_id res chain seq x y z
N MET A 1 25.12 5.17 -3.41
CA MET A 1 23.90 5.84 -2.91
C MET A 1 22.68 4.89 -2.87
N LEU A 2 22.45 4.02 -3.87
CA LEU A 2 21.42 2.97 -3.79
C LEU A 2 21.66 1.98 -2.62
N HIS A 3 22.91 1.63 -2.35
CA HIS A 3 23.29 0.72 -1.27
C HIS A 3 22.82 1.19 0.12
N ARG A 4 22.75 2.50 0.38
CA ARG A 4 22.39 3.07 1.69
C ARG A 4 20.88 3.13 1.93
N LEU A 5 20.08 3.23 0.85
CA LEU A 5 18.61 3.19 0.93
C LEU A 5 18.07 1.75 1.03
N PHE A 6 18.78 0.77 0.46
CA PHE A 6 18.32 -0.62 0.40
C PHE A 6 19.01 -1.57 1.40
N LEU A 7 20.18 -1.23 1.97
CA LEU A 7 20.94 -2.18 2.82
C LEU A 7 21.33 -1.68 4.22
N ASP A 8 21.17 -0.40 4.57
CA ASP A 8 21.50 0.11 5.93
C ASP A 8 20.29 0.18 6.89
N HIS A 9 19.05 0.16 6.39
CA HIS A 9 17.86 0.08 7.25
C HIS A 9 17.49 -1.31 7.82
N PRO A 10 17.91 -2.48 7.26
CA PRO A 10 17.40 -3.78 7.71
C PRO A 10 18.00 -4.30 9.02
N ARG A 11 18.87 -3.55 9.73
CA ARG A 11 19.39 -3.98 11.05
C ARG A 11 18.59 -3.49 12.25
N SER A 12 17.63 -2.57 12.11
CA SER A 12 16.97 -1.97 13.28
C SER A 12 15.55 -2.45 13.58
N VAL A 13 14.99 -3.43 12.86
CA VAL A 13 13.54 -3.72 12.98
C VAL A 13 13.14 -5.20 13.11
N GLY A 14 14.05 -6.17 13.02
CA GLY A 14 13.73 -7.55 13.44
C GLY A 14 12.64 -8.32 12.65
N GLU A 15 12.09 -7.78 11.58
CA GLU A 15 11.23 -8.48 10.59
C GLU A 15 11.95 -8.62 9.24
N SER A 16 11.59 -9.63 8.45
CA SER A 16 12.31 -9.92 7.22
C SER A 16 12.11 -8.78 6.21
N TYR A 17 13.17 -8.03 5.91
CA TYR A 17 13.23 -7.09 4.78
C TYR A 17 12.72 -7.72 3.47
N ARG A 18 12.85 -9.05 3.36
CA ARG A 18 12.32 -9.87 2.27
C ARG A 18 10.80 -9.83 2.18
N GLU A 19 10.05 -9.89 3.28
CA GLU A 19 8.57 -9.81 3.25
C GLU A 19 8.10 -8.45 2.76
N HIS A 20 8.62 -7.38 3.35
CA HIS A 20 8.28 -6.03 2.92
C HIS A 20 8.67 -5.78 1.46
N LEU A 21 9.84 -6.26 1.03
CA LEU A 21 10.29 -6.15 -0.35
C LEU A 21 9.40 -6.95 -1.30
N VAL A 22 8.99 -8.17 -0.95
CA VAL A 22 8.10 -8.99 -1.78
C VAL A 22 6.72 -8.35 -1.91
N VAL A 23 6.15 -7.86 -0.80
CA VAL A 23 4.84 -7.19 -0.80
C VAL A 23 4.90 -5.88 -1.59
N ALA A 24 5.90 -5.04 -1.34
CA ALA A 24 6.07 -3.77 -2.04
C ALA A 24 6.35 -3.97 -3.54
N ALA A 25 7.22 -4.92 -3.90
CA ALA A 25 7.51 -5.26 -5.30
C ALA A 25 6.28 -5.81 -6.02
N GLY A 26 5.49 -6.68 -5.37
CA GLY A 26 4.24 -7.20 -5.93
C GLY A 26 3.21 -6.10 -6.18
N PHE A 27 3.08 -5.16 -5.25
CA PHE A 27 2.18 -4.00 -5.41
C PHE A 27 2.65 -3.07 -6.54
N GLY A 28 3.95 -2.78 -6.61
CA GLY A 28 4.56 -1.97 -7.65
C GLY A 28 4.44 -2.60 -9.05
N ALA A 29 4.64 -3.91 -9.17
CA ALA A 29 4.50 -4.63 -10.43
C ALA A 29 3.07 -4.56 -10.99
N MET A 30 2.05 -4.68 -10.12
CA MET A 30 0.65 -4.53 -10.53
C MET A 30 0.34 -3.10 -11.00
N LEU A 31 0.85 -2.07 -10.31
CA LEU A 31 0.71 -0.67 -10.74
C LEU A 31 1.36 -0.43 -12.10
N PHE A 32 2.57 -0.97 -12.32
CA PHE A 32 3.26 -0.87 -13.59
C PHE A 32 2.47 -1.54 -14.73
N ALA A 33 1.94 -2.74 -14.49
CA ALA A 33 1.11 -3.44 -15.46
C ALA A 33 -0.19 -2.66 -15.78
N ALA A 34 -0.82 -2.05 -14.78
CA ALA A 34 -1.99 -1.19 -15.00
C ALA A 34 -1.66 0.02 -15.88
N GLY A 35 -0.56 0.72 -15.59
CA GLY A 35 -0.09 1.85 -16.38
C GLY A 35 0.26 1.45 -17.82
N PHE A 36 0.94 0.31 -18.00
CA PHE A 36 1.28 -0.22 -19.31
C PHE A 36 0.03 -0.59 -20.12
N ALA A 37 -0.96 -1.23 -19.49
CA ALA A 37 -2.24 -1.54 -20.12
C ALA A 37 -2.99 -0.27 -20.56
N CYS A 38 -3.00 0.79 -19.74
CA CYS A 38 -3.56 2.09 -20.11
C CYS A 38 -2.82 2.74 -21.30
N MET A 39 -1.49 2.62 -21.35
CA MET A 39 -0.70 3.15 -22.46
C MET A 39 -1.00 2.41 -23.77
N ILE A 40 -1.09 1.09 -23.75
CA ILE A 40 -1.52 0.33 -24.93
C ILE A 40 -2.96 0.68 -25.30
N HIS A 41 -3.86 0.84 -24.33
CA HIS A 41 -5.24 1.26 -24.60
C HIS A 41 -5.32 2.63 -25.29
N ALA A 42 -4.45 3.57 -24.93
CA ALA A 42 -4.38 4.88 -25.59
C ALA A 42 -4.01 4.77 -27.08
N ILE A 43 -3.22 3.77 -27.45
CA ILE A 43 -2.83 3.49 -28.85
C ILE A 43 -3.90 2.62 -29.54
N LEU A 44 -4.43 1.63 -28.83
CA LEU A 44 -5.39 0.63 -29.29
C LEU A 44 -6.60 0.58 -28.34
N PRO A 45 -7.62 1.44 -28.56
CA PRO A 45 -8.76 1.59 -27.65
C PRO A 45 -9.63 0.33 -27.50
N GLY A 46 -9.39 -0.70 -28.32
CA GLY A 46 -10.07 -1.98 -28.22
C GLY A 46 -9.44 -3.01 -27.26
N LEU A 47 -8.13 -2.91 -26.97
CA LEU A 47 -7.38 -4.07 -26.46
C LEU A 47 -7.41 -4.21 -24.92
N PHE A 48 -7.48 -3.10 -24.18
CA PHE A 48 -7.45 -3.10 -22.70
C PHE A 48 -8.49 -2.17 -22.07
N ARG A 49 -9.75 -2.29 -22.50
CA ARG A 49 -10.83 -1.36 -22.11
C ARG A 49 -11.08 -1.30 -20.60
N THR A 50 -10.93 -2.41 -19.87
CA THR A 50 -11.17 -2.44 -18.40
C THR A 50 -9.94 -2.85 -17.58
N THR A 51 -8.89 -3.36 -18.22
CA THR A 51 -7.74 -3.99 -17.56
C THR A 51 -7.04 -3.06 -16.57
N GLY A 52 -6.79 -1.81 -16.95
CA GLY A 52 -6.19 -0.83 -16.03
C GLY A 52 -7.07 -0.57 -14.80
N SER A 53 -8.37 -0.32 -15.02
CA SER A 53 -9.33 -0.08 -13.94
C SER A 53 -9.49 -1.29 -13.01
N ASP A 54 -9.50 -2.50 -13.56
CA ASP A 54 -9.67 -3.73 -12.79
C ASP A 54 -8.45 -4.03 -11.90
N ILE A 55 -7.24 -3.75 -12.39
CA ILE A 55 -6.01 -3.87 -11.60
C ILE A 55 -6.01 -2.84 -10.46
N ILE A 56 -6.37 -1.58 -10.73
CA ILE A 56 -6.46 -0.54 -9.68
C ILE A 56 -7.52 -0.89 -8.64
N ARG A 57 -8.70 -1.39 -9.04
CA ARG A 57 -9.74 -1.86 -8.10
C ARG A 57 -9.22 -3.00 -7.22
N ARG A 58 -8.43 -3.92 -7.78
CA ARG A 58 -7.82 -5.03 -7.02
C ARG A 58 -6.78 -4.51 -6.02
N LEU A 59 -5.90 -3.60 -6.43
CA LEU A 59 -4.94 -2.92 -5.56
C LEU A 59 -5.64 -2.16 -4.42
N HIS A 60 -6.70 -1.42 -4.74
CA HIS A 60 -7.50 -0.68 -3.78
C HIS A 60 -8.16 -1.61 -2.75
N ARG A 61 -8.76 -2.73 -3.19
CA ARG A 61 -9.29 -3.74 -2.27
C ARG A 61 -8.20 -4.29 -1.36
N HIS A 62 -7.03 -4.64 -1.89
CA HIS A 62 -5.91 -5.11 -1.07
C HIS A 62 -5.50 -4.07 -0.02
N MET A 63 -5.42 -2.79 -0.37
CA MET A 63 -5.06 -1.72 0.55
C MET A 63 -6.11 -1.52 1.66
N VAL A 64 -7.39 -1.57 1.33
CA VAL A 64 -8.49 -1.42 2.31
C VAL A 64 -8.61 -2.63 3.23
N THR A 65 -8.49 -3.85 2.70
CA THR A 65 -8.57 -5.08 3.50
C THR A 65 -7.38 -5.24 4.45
N HIS A 66 -6.19 -4.78 4.07
CA HIS A 66 -4.97 -4.87 4.88
C HIS A 66 -4.63 -3.57 5.63
N ARG A 67 -5.53 -2.57 5.62
CA ARG A 67 -5.36 -1.40 6.47
C ARG A 67 -5.41 -1.88 7.92
N ARG A 68 -4.26 -1.82 8.60
CA ARG A 68 -4.14 -2.02 10.05
C ARG A 68 -5.23 -1.15 10.68
N ARG A 69 -6.21 -1.77 11.34
CA ARG A 69 -7.15 -1.02 12.18
C ARG A 69 -6.27 -0.33 13.21
N GLU A 70 -6.13 0.99 13.13
CA GLU A 70 -5.56 1.74 14.24
C GLU A 70 -6.42 1.41 15.46
N PRO A 71 -5.84 0.91 16.57
CA PRO A 71 -6.60 0.77 17.78
C PRO A 71 -7.12 2.16 18.16
N MET A 72 -8.44 2.28 18.25
CA MET A 72 -9.10 3.50 18.73
C MET A 72 -8.48 3.87 20.09
N PRO A 73 -8.07 5.12 20.33
CA PRO A 73 -7.59 5.52 21.66
C PRO A 73 -8.71 5.26 22.66
N ASP A 74 -8.41 4.48 23.71
CA ASP A 74 -9.37 4.16 24.76
C ASP A 74 -9.86 5.47 25.42
N GLY A 75 -11.17 5.70 25.35
CA GLY A 75 -11.83 6.93 25.75
C GLY A 75 -12.00 7.04 27.27
N ASN A 76 -10.97 6.79 28.06
CA ASN A 76 -11.01 7.03 29.49
C ASN A 76 -10.67 8.49 29.80
N VAL A 77 -11.63 9.38 29.56
CA VAL A 77 -11.65 10.75 30.10
C VAL A 77 -12.04 10.64 31.58
N PRO A 78 -11.17 11.04 32.54
CA PRO A 78 -11.56 11.03 33.94
C PRO A 78 -12.66 12.08 34.18
N ALA A 79 -13.84 11.61 34.56
CA ALA A 79 -14.95 12.44 34.99
C ALA A 79 -14.72 12.90 36.44
N SER A 80 -13.95 13.97 36.61
CA SER A 80 -13.95 14.85 37.78
C SER A 80 -12.97 15.96 37.45
N GLU A 81 -13.42 17.18 37.13
CA GLU A 81 -13.48 18.27 38.10
C GLU A 81 -14.52 19.30 37.66
N THR A 82 -15.71 19.28 38.30
CA THR A 82 -16.60 20.43 38.38
C THR A 82 -17.08 20.53 39.82
N GLY A 83 -16.73 21.63 40.49
CA GLY A 83 -17.36 22.03 41.73
C GLY A 83 -16.36 22.51 42.77
N GLU A 84 -15.90 23.75 42.63
CA GLU A 84 -15.98 24.79 43.67
C GLU A 84 -16.24 26.15 43.00
#